data_AF-A0A061N9L9-F1
#
_entry.id   AF-A0A061N9L9-F1
#
_cell.length_a   1.000
_cell.length_b   1.000
_cell.length_c   1.000
_cell.angle_alpha   90.00
_cell.angle_beta   90.00
_cell.angle_gamma   90.00
#
_symmetry.space_group_name_H-M   'P 1'
#
loop_
_entity.id
_entity.type
_entity.pdbx_description
1 polymer ?
#
loop_
_entity_poly.entity_id
_entity_poly.type
_entity_poly.pdbx_seq_one_letter_code
_entity_poly.pdbx_strand_id
1 'polypeptide(L)' 'MSLQVGDLVTRISYGEDVLFRVTSVDDEANIELKGEELRLVADAPLSDLKKSR' A
#
# COMPACT_ATOMS: atom_id res chain seq x y z
N MET A 1 -6.93 -16.45 -13.44
CA MET A 1 -7.27 -15.03 -13.20
C MET A 1 -6.11 -14.21 -13.74
N SER A 2 -6.37 -13.29 -14.66
CA SER A 2 -5.38 -12.32 -15.14
C SER A 2 -5.43 -11.09 -14.24
N LEU A 3 -4.27 -10.63 -13.77
CA LEU A 3 -4.16 -9.35 -13.06
C LEU A 3 -4.34 -8.21 -14.06
N GLN A 4 -5.11 -7.20 -13.66
CA GLN A 4 -5.35 -6.01 -14.45
C GLN A 4 -5.02 -4.76 -13.64
N VAL A 5 -4.82 -3.64 -14.34
CA VAL A 5 -4.62 -2.34 -13.70
C VAL A 5 -5.81 -2.03 -12.78
N GLY A 6 -5.49 -1.64 -11.55
CA GLY A 6 -6.46 -1.32 -10.50
C GLY A 6 -6.69 -2.44 -9.48
N ASP A 7 -6.26 -3.67 -9.76
CA ASP A 7 -6.35 -4.77 -8.81
C ASP A 7 -5.54 -4.48 -7.54
N LEU A 8 -6.10 -4.88 -6.40
CA LEU A 8 -5.39 -4.86 -5.12
C LEU A 8 -4.68 -6.20 -4.92
N VAL A 9 -3.39 -6.11 -4.66
CA VAL A 9 -2.52 -7.27 -4.53
C VAL A 9 -1.58 -7.09 -3.35
N THR A 10 -1.10 -8.22 -2.84
CA THR A 10 -0.05 -8.31 -1.83
C THR A 10 1.19 -8.92 -2.46
N ARG A 11 2.37 -8.62 -1.92
CA ARG A 11 3.63 -9.22 -2.39
C ARG A 11 4.03 -10.38 -1.47
N ILE A 12 3.97 -11.61 -2.00
CA ILE A 12 4.33 -12.83 -1.26
C ILE A 12 5.76 -12.76 -0.71
N SER A 13 6.71 -12.24 -1.50
CA SER A 13 8.12 -12.11 -1.08
C SER A 13 8.34 -11.12 0.07
N TYR A 14 7.33 -10.29 0.37
CA TYR A 14 7.33 -9.34 1.49
C TYR A 14 6.37 -9.81 2.61
N GLY A 15 5.92 -11.06 2.55
CA GLY A 15 5.05 -11.64 3.57
C GLY A 15 3.63 -11.09 3.56
N GLU A 16 3.18 -10.53 2.42
CA GLU A 16 1.83 -10.00 2.24
C GLU A 16 1.46 -8.89 3.24
N ASP A 17 2.47 -8.12 3.62
CA ASP A 17 2.44 -7.11 4.67
C ASP A 17 1.72 -5.82 4.28
N VAL A 18 1.82 -5.43 3.01
CA VAL A 18 1.27 -4.18 2.49
C VAL A 18 0.34 -4.43 1.31
N LEU A 19 -0.77 -3.70 1.28
CA LEU A 19 -1.65 -3.64 0.13
C LEU A 19 -1.03 -2.75 -0.94
N PHE A 20 -0.93 -3.30 -2.15
CA PHE A 20 -0.50 -2.56 -3.32
C PHE A 20 -1.63 -2.53 -4.35
N ARG A 21 -1.68 -1.48 -5.13
CA ARG A 21 -2.52 -1.39 -6.31
C ARG A 21 -1.68 -1.56 -7.56
N VAL A 22 -2.14 -2.40 -8.49
CA VAL A 22 -1.53 -2.53 -9.82
C VAL A 22 -1.72 -1.21 -10.58
N THR A 23 -0.62 -0.57 -10.96
CA THR A 23 -0.64 0.69 -11.72
C THR A 23 -0.36 0.50 -13.19
N SER A 24 0.38 -0.54 -13.57
CA SER A 24 0.67 -0.89 -14.96
C SER A 24 0.95 -2.38 -15.09
N VAL A 25 0.65 -2.93 -16.26
CA VAL A 25 1.03 -4.27 -16.69
C VAL A 25 1.67 -4.11 -18.06
N ASP A 26 2.94 -4.49 -18.19
CA ASP A 26 3.64 -4.43 -19.47
C ASP A 26 3.48 -5.72 -20.30
N ASP A 27 3.88 -5.66 -21.57
CA ASP A 27 3.82 -6.80 -22.50
C ASP A 27 4.78 -7.94 -22.12
N GLU A 28 5.73 -7.68 -21.21
CA GLU A 28 6.71 -8.63 -20.67
C GLU A 28 6.26 -9.24 -19.33
N ALA A 29 5.02 -8.97 -18.91
CA ALA A 29 4.40 -9.42 -17.66
C ALA A 29 5.04 -8.87 -16.37
N ASN A 30 5.79 -7.77 -16.44
CA ASN A 30 6.11 -7.01 -15.24
C ASN A 30 4.92 -6.16 -14.82
N ILE A 31 4.72 -6.09 -13.51
CA ILE A 31 3.61 -5.37 -12.89
C ILE A 31 4.18 -4.27 -12.03
N GLU A 32 3.80 -3.02 -12.34
CA GLU A 32 4.13 -1.89 -11.49
C GLU A 32 3.10 -1.80 -10.36
N LEU A 33 3.60 -1.63 -9.14
CA LEU A 33 2.80 -1.65 -7.92
C LEU A 33 2.99 -0.34 -7.15
N LYS A 34 1.88 0.28 -6.77
CA LYS A 34 1.88 1.43 -5.86
C LYS A 34 1.36 1.00 -4.50
N GLY A 35 2.14 1.25 -3.45
CA GLY A 35 1.70 0.98 -2.08
C GLY A 35 0.48 1.82 -1.73
N GLU A 36 -0.59 1.17 -1.28
CA GLU A 36 -1.79 1.80 -0.72
C GLU A 36 -1.61 1.92 0.79
N GLU A 37 -0.53 2.53 1.25
CA GLU A 37 -0.39 2.92 2.65
C GLU A 37 -1.05 4.28 2.85
N LEU A 38 -2.25 4.30 3.42
CA LEU A 38 -2.79 5.48 4.07
C LEU A 38 -3.20 5.16 5.50
N ARG A 39 -2.37 5.54 6.47
CA ARG A 39 -2.80 5.75 7.86
C ARG A 39 -2.29 7.10 8.33
N LEU A 40 -3.15 8.11 8.19
CA LEU A 40 -2.82 9.49 8.56
C LEU A 40 -3.88 10.16 9.44
N VAL A 41 -4.80 9.38 10.04
CA VAL A 41 -5.81 9.93 10.95
C VAL A 41 -6.06 8.95 12.10
N ALA A 42 -5.88 9.43 13.33
CA ALA A 42 -6.16 8.75 14.58
C ALA A 42 -6.58 9.79 15.63
N ASP A 43 -7.55 9.44 16.47
CA ASP A 43 -7.95 10.28 17.60
C ASP A 43 -6.97 10.10 18.77
N ALA A 44 -6.65 11.17 19.49
CA ALA A 44 -5.78 11.10 20.67
C ALA A 44 -6.17 12.14 21.72
N PRO A 45 -6.17 11.79 23.03
CA PRO A 45 -6.36 12.76 24.09
C PRO A 45 -5.11 13.64 24.26
N LEU A 46 -5.30 14.86 24.76
CA LEU A 46 -4.24 15.87 24.91
C LEU A 46 -3.05 15.41 25.78
N SER A 47 -3.29 14.56 26.78
CA SER A 47 -2.25 13.95 27.61
C SER A 47 -1.30 13.04 26.84
N ASP A 48 -1.71 12.62 25.64
CA ASP A 48 -1.01 11.66 24.79
C ASP A 48 -0.20 12.35 23.67
N LEU A 49 -0.09 13.69 23.71
CA LEU A 49 0.62 14.48 22.70
C LEU A 49 1.92 15.07 23.26
N LYS A 50 3.05 14.83 22.57
CA LYS A 50 4.34 15.47 22.84
C LYS A 50 4.84 16.18 21.58
N LYS A 51 5.21 17.45 21.73
CA LYS A 51 5.69 18.27 20.62
C LYS A 51 7.07 17.78 20.16
N SER A 52 7.19 17.46 18.86
CA SER A 52 8.47 17.29 18.17
C SER A 52 8.96 18.65 17.62
N ARG A 53 10.27 18.82 17.41
CA ARG A 53 10.94 20.11 17.11
C ARG A 53 10.35 20.86 15.92
#